data_AF-A0A356PAQ1-F1
#
_entry.id   AF-A0A356PAQ1-F1
#
_cell.length_a   1.000
_cell.length_b   1.000
_cell.length_c   1.000
_cell.angle_alpha   90.00
_cell.angle_beta   90.00
_cell.angle_gamma   90.00
#
_symmetry.space_group_name_H-M   'P 1'
#
loop_
_entity.id
_entity.type
_entity.pdbx_description
1 polymer ?
#
loop_
_entity_poly.entity_id
_entity_poly.type
_entity_poly.pdbx_seq_one_letter_code
_entity_poly.pdbx_strand_id
1 'polypeptide(L)' 'MEESGELAQAIGKFRGLSGEQQRLEEEEAMQLVARELVDVAQTAVTMMFVLEEQHGIDLDVILKEHIEKLRQKGYCD' A
#
# COMPACT_ATOMS: atom_id res chain seq x y z
N MET A 1 3.72 -7.14 9.05
CA MET A 1 3.83 -5.67 9.21
C MET A 1 5.30 -5.30 9.05
N GLU A 2 5.85 -5.71 7.91
CA GLU A 2 7.26 -5.56 7.52
C GLU A 2 7.31 -4.52 6.39
N GLU A 3 6.39 -4.66 5.44
CA GLU A 3 6.22 -3.86 4.22
C GLU A 3 5.87 -2.39 4.52
N SER A 4 5.08 -2.14 5.57
CA SER A 4 4.82 -0.75 6.02
C SER A 4 6.04 -0.08 6.64
N GLY A 5 6.97 -0.87 7.20
CA GLY A 5 8.24 -0.38 7.73
C GLY A 5 9.23 -0.06 6.62
N GLU A 6 9.27 -0.86 5.56
CA GLU A 6 10.07 -0.64 4.36
C GLU A 6 9.59 0.61 3.60
N LEU A 7 8.27 0.78 3.42
CA LEU A 7 7.68 2.01 2.88
C LEU A 7 8.08 3.25 3.69
N ALA A 8 8.01 3.19 5.02
CA ALA A 8 8.41 4.30 5.88
C ALA A 8 9.91 4.62 5.75
N GLN A 9 10.75 3.60 5.57
CA GLN A 9 12.18 3.77 5.35
C GLN A 9 12.48 4.40 3.99
N ALA A 10 11.80 3.98 2.93
CA ALA A 10 11.92 4.56 1.58
C ALA A 10 11.54 6.05 1.58
N ILE A 11 10.42 6.41 2.23
CA ILE A 11 9.97 7.79 2.39
C ILE A 11 10.94 8.61 3.28
N GLY A 12 11.48 8.00 4.34
CA GLY A 12 12.44 8.62 5.25
C GLY A 12 13.77 8.98 4.57
N LYS A 13 14.29 8.08 3.73
CA LYS A 13 15.48 8.30 2.89
C LYS A 13 15.24 9.44 1.90
N PHE A 14 14.06 9.49 1.27
CA PHE A 14 13.69 10.58 0.34
C PHE A 14 13.63 11.95 1.01
N ARG A 15 13.08 12.05 2.22
CA ARG A 15 12.93 13.34 2.93
C ARG A 15 14.23 13.88 3.54
N GLY A 16 15.37 13.18 3.39
CA GLY A 16 16.64 13.57 3.99
C GLY A 16 16.63 13.56 5.53
N LEU A 17 15.65 12.88 6.13
CA LEU A 17 15.45 12.86 7.59
C LEU A 17 16.52 12.06 8.33
N SER A 18 17.36 11.30 7.61
CA SER A 18 18.43 10.46 8.15
C SER A 18 19.81 11.13 8.18
N GLY A 19 19.97 12.37 7.72
CA GLY A 19 21.27 13.07 7.75
C GLY A 19 22.37 12.49 6.85
N GLU A 20 22.08 11.45 6.07
CA GLU A 20 23.01 10.83 5.13
C GLU A 20 22.97 11.54 3.77
N GLN A 21 24.14 11.96 3.26
CA GLN A 21 24.32 12.72 2.02
C GLN A 21 24.19 11.86 0.75
N GLN A 22 23.29 10.88 0.72
CA GLN A 22 23.09 10.06 -0.47
C GLN A 22 21.86 10.54 -1.23
N ARG A 23 22.09 11.38 -2.25
CA ARG A 23 21.10 11.68 -3.28
C ARG A 23 20.85 10.38 -4.06
N LEU A 24 19.86 9.60 -3.64
CA LEU A 24 19.05 8.87 -4.61
C LEU A 24 18.40 9.94 -5.50
N GLU A 25 18.46 9.77 -6.82
CA GLU A 25 17.71 10.65 -7.70
C GLU A 25 16.22 10.52 -7.36
N GLU A 26 15.51 11.65 -7.33
CA GLU A 26 14.10 11.71 -6.90
C GLU A 26 13.22 10.69 -7.63
N GLU A 27 13.53 10.42 -8.90
CA GLU A 27 12.89 9.38 -9.71
C GLU A 27 13.12 7.97 -9.16
N GLU A 28 14.35 7.62 -8.79
CA GLU A 28 14.69 6.31 -8.23
C GLU A 28 14.02 6.10 -6.86
N ALA A 29 13.99 7.14 -6.02
CA ALA A 29 13.29 7.10 -4.74
C ALA A 29 11.77 6.91 -4.92
N MET A 30 11.17 7.57 -5.90
CA MET A 30 9.73 7.44 -6.17
C MET A 30 9.38 6.07 -6.75
N GLN A 31 10.26 5.49 -7.56
CA GLN A 31 10.12 4.11 -8.02
C GLN A 31 10.18 3.09 -6.87
N LEU A 32 11.07 3.30 -5.89
CA LEU A 32 11.12 2.46 -4.69
C LEU A 32 9.82 2.57 -3.89
N VAL A 33 9.35 3.80 -3.60
CA VAL A 33 8.07 4.02 -2.90
C VAL A 33 6.90 3.34 -3.61
N ALA A 34 6.84 3.41 -4.95
CA ALA A 34 5.80 2.75 -5.73
C ALA A 34 5.84 1.22 -5.60
N ARG A 35 7.04 0.61 -5.57
CA ARG A 35 7.20 -0.85 -5.37
C ARG A 35 6.73 -1.27 -3.99
N GLU A 36 7.19 -0.57 -2.95
CA GLU A 36 6.78 -0.86 -1.57
C GLU A 36 5.26 -0.73 -1.36
N LEU A 37 4.62 0.25 -2.01
CA LEU A 37 3.16 0.40 -1.98
C LEU A 37 2.44 -0.79 -2.63
N VAL A 38 2.98 -1.31 -3.73
CA VAL A 38 2.43 -2.51 -4.40
C VAL A 38 2.61 -3.74 -3.52
N ASP A 39 3.73 -3.89 -2.83
CA ASP A 39 3.98 -5.04 -1.94
C ASP A 39 3.03 -5.01 -0.73
N VAL A 40 2.81 -3.83 -0.13
CA VAL A 40 1.77 -3.65 0.91
C VAL A 40 0.39 -4.03 0.39
N ALA A 41 0.04 -3.59 -0.83
CA ALA A 41 -1.23 -3.93 -1.45
C ALA A 41 -1.36 -5.44 -1.71
N GLN A 42 -0.29 -6.09 -2.18
CA GLN A 42 -0.25 -7.52 -2.43
C GLN A 42 -0.48 -8.32 -1.16
N THR A 43 0.20 -7.98 -0.06
CA THR A 43 -0.01 -8.64 1.23
C THR A 43 -1.45 -8.49 1.70
N ALA A 44 -2.04 -7.30 1.57
CA ALA A 44 -3.43 -7.06 1.95
C ALA A 44 -4.41 -7.88 1.08
N VAL A 45 -4.26 -7.84 -0.25
CA VAL A 45 -5.12 -8.59 -1.18
C VAL A 45 -5.00 -10.10 -0.97
N THR A 46 -3.79 -10.60 -0.74
CA THR A 46 -3.58 -12.03 -0.45
C THR A 46 -4.31 -12.44 0.82
N MET A 47 -4.24 -11.63 1.88
CA MET A 47 -4.95 -11.90 3.13
C MET A 47 -6.47 -11.85 2.96
N MET A 48 -7.00 -11.01 2.07
CA MET A 48 -8.42 -11.00 1.73
C MET A 48 -8.89 -12.35 1.18
N PHE A 49 -8.13 -12.95 0.25
CA PHE A 49 -8.47 -14.29 -0.27
C PHE A 49 -8.35 -15.39 0.79
N VAL A 50 -7.37 -15.31 1.70
CA VAL A 50 -7.29 -16.25 2.83
C VAL A 50 -8.54 -16.15 3.72
N LEU A 51 -9.05 -14.93 3.96
CA LEU A 51 -10.28 -14.70 4.72
C LEU A 51 -11.51 -15.27 4.01
N GLU A 52 -11.58 -15.18 2.68
CA GLU A 52 -12.65 -15.80 1.89
C GLU A 52 -12.61 -17.32 1.99
N GLU A 53 -11.46 -17.92 1.70
CA GLU A 53 -11.32 -19.38 1.61
C GLU A 53 -11.42 -20.07 2.98
N GLN A 54 -10.78 -19.51 4.00
CA GLN A 54 -10.64 -20.17 5.31
C GLN A 54 -11.72 -19.76 6.31
N HIS A 55 -12.30 -18.56 6.14
CA HIS A 55 -13.26 -18.00 7.07
C HIS A 55 -14.64 -17.75 6.45
N GLY A 56 -14.81 -18.01 5.14
CA GLY A 56 -16.10 -17.86 4.46
C GLY A 56 -16.58 -16.41 4.36
N ILE A 57 -15.66 -15.44 4.39
CA ILE A 57 -15.98 -14.02 4.22
C ILE A 57 -16.31 -13.76 2.75
N ASP A 58 -17.48 -13.18 2.48
CA ASP A 58 -17.89 -12.78 1.14
C ASP A 58 -17.15 -11.50 0.71
N LEU A 59 -16.09 -11.65 -0.10
CA LEU A 59 -15.31 -10.50 -0.56
C LEU A 59 -16.09 -9.61 -1.53
N ASP A 60 -17.02 -10.16 -2.32
CA ASP A 60 -17.85 -9.38 -3.24
C ASP A 60 -18.69 -8.36 -2.48
N VAL A 61 -19.26 -8.72 -1.34
CA VAL A 61 -20.00 -7.81 -0.47
C VAL A 61 -19.06 -6.74 0.10
N ILE A 62 -17.92 -7.15 0.67
CA ILE A 62 -16.96 -6.21 1.28
C ILE A 62 -16.40 -5.21 0.26
N LEU A 63 -16.08 -5.68 -0.95
CA LEU A 63 -15.58 -4.84 -2.03
C LEU A 63 -16.63 -3.86 -2.53
N LYS A 64 -17.90 -4.28 -2.67
CA LYS A 64 -19.01 -3.37 -3.02
C LYS A 64 -19.14 -2.25 -2.00
N GLU A 65 -19.16 -2.57 -0.71
CA GLU A 65 -19.22 -1.56 0.35
C GLU A 65 -18.02 -0.62 0.32
N HIS A 66 -16.83 -1.13 0.02
CA HIS A 66 -15.62 -0.31 -0.10
C HIS A 66 -15.72 0.66 -1.29
N ILE A 67 -16.13 0.17 -2.47
CA ILE A 67 -16.30 1.01 -3.66
C ILE A 67 -17.37 2.06 -3.45
N GLU A 68 -18.49 1.73 -2.79
CA GLU A 68 -19.51 2.70 -2.42
C GLU A 68 -18.96 3.80 -1.51
N LYS A 69 -18.15 3.43 -0.50
CA LYS A 69 -17.47 4.41 0.36
C LYS A 69 -16.52 5.31 -0.42
N LEU A 70 -15.83 4.80 -1.45
CA LEU A 70 -14.96 5.59 -2.30
C LEU A 70 -15.75 6.56 -3.20
N ARG A 71 -16.84 6.09 -3.82
CA ARG A 71 -17.78 6.91 -4.61
C ARG A 71 -18.37 8.05 -3.79
N GLN A 72 -18.83 7.76 -2.58
CA GLN A 72 -19.37 8.78 -1.66
C GLN A 72 -18.35 9.87 -1.32
N LYS A 73 -17.06 9.54 -1.33
CA LYS A 73 -15.96 10.48 -1.07
C LYS A 73 -15.43 11.17 -2.34
N GLY A 74 -15.93 10.82 -3.52
CA GLY A 74 -15.45 11.34 -4.80
C GLY A 74 -14.06 10.83 -5.20
N TYR A 75 -13.67 9.64 -4.72
CA TYR A 75 -12.39 9.01 -5.05
C TYR A 75 -12.48 8.03 -6.23
N CYS A 76 -13.68 7.61 -6.62
CA CYS A 76 -13.92 6.81 -7.84
C CYS A 76 -15.34 7.04 -8.37
N ASP A 77 -15.55 6.76 -9.67
CA ASP A 77 -16.83 6.90 -10.38
C ASP A 77 -17.45 5.53 -10.72
#